data_AF-A0A1Q6ZYR9-F1
#
_entry.id   AF-A0A1Q6ZYR9-F1
#
_cell.length_a   1.000
_cell.length_b   1.000
_cell.length_c   1.000
_cell.angle_alpha   90.00
_cell.angle_beta   90.00
_cell.angle_gamma   90.00
#
_symmetry.space_group_name_H-M   'P 1'
#
loop_
_entity.id
_entity.type
_entity.pdbx_description
1 polymer ?
#
loop_
_entity_poly.entity_id
_entity_poly.type
_entity_poly.pdbx_seq_one_letter_code
_entity_poly.pdbx_strand_id
1 'polypeptide(L)'
;MLTQQLIGAEEAKTLGVISEIVTRDRLLHRAREIAGRIAKLPPLTASYTRVALTQKLRRLVEKSVGYGLALEGMSAADVARSQPR
;
A
#
# COMPACT_ATOMS: atom_id res chain seq x y z
N MET A 1 -2.39 -8.91 11.21
CA MET A 1 -2.48 -7.97 12.35
C MET A 1 -3.36 -8.63 13.41
N LEU A 2 -2.89 -8.76 14.65
CA LEU A 2 -3.57 -9.57 15.67
C LEU A 2 -4.62 -8.77 16.47
N THR A 3 -4.43 -7.45 16.60
CA THR A 3 -5.28 -6.56 17.42
C THR A 3 -6.34 -5.80 16.62
N GLN A 4 -6.34 -5.94 15.28
CA GLN A 4 -7.22 -5.18 14.39
C GLN A 4 -7.16 -3.65 14.62
N GLN A 5 -6.00 -3.13 15.03
CA GLN A 5 -5.82 -1.71 15.32
C GLN A 5 -6.20 -0.82 14.12
N LEU A 6 -7.01 0.20 14.37
CA LEU A 6 -7.31 1.27 13.43
C LEU A 6 -6.28 2.40 13.60
N ILE A 7 -5.60 2.75 12.51
CA ILE A 7 -4.56 3.78 12.51
C ILE A 7 -5.14 5.05 11.87
N GLY A 8 -5.17 6.13 12.65
CA GLY A 8 -5.61 7.46 12.18
C GLY A 8 -4.57 8.16 11.31
N ALA A 9 -4.96 9.28 10.68
CA ALA A 9 -4.08 10.00 9.74
C ALA A 9 -2.77 10.51 10.40
N GLU A 10 -2.87 11.12 11.59
CA GLU A 10 -1.71 11.67 12.31
C GLU A 10 -0.75 10.57 12.78
N GLU A 11 -1.28 9.46 13.29
CA GLU A 11 -0.50 8.29 13.68
C GLU A 11 0.18 7.67 12.45
N ALA A 12 -0.55 7.49 11.34
CA ALA A 12 0.00 6.97 10.09
C ALA A 12 1.11 7.85 9.50
N LYS A 13 1.03 9.19 9.67
CA LYS A 13 2.09 10.12 9.30
C LYS A 13 3.32 9.95 10.19
N THR A 14 3.13 9.81 11.49
CA THR A 14 4.21 9.53 12.46
C THR A 14 4.92 8.23 12.16
N LEU A 15 4.18 7.18 11.77
CA LEU A 15 4.70 5.88 11.36
C LEU A 15 5.34 5.88 9.95
N GLY A 16 5.28 6.99 9.21
CA GLY A 16 5.86 7.11 7.87
C GLY A 16 5.03 6.44 6.75
N VAL A 17 3.80 6.00 7.03
CA VAL A 17 2.88 5.44 6.03
C VAL A 17 2.30 6.55 5.15
N ILE A 18 2.06 7.73 5.73
CA ILE A 18 1.55 8.91 5.03
C ILE A 18 2.63 9.99 4.98
N SER A 19 2.83 10.61 3.82
CA SER A 19 3.79 11.72 3.68
C SER A 19 3.18 13.10 4.00
N GLU A 20 1.90 13.32 3.68
CA GLU A 20 1.22 14.61 3.81
C GLU A 20 -0.24 14.41 4.23
N ILE A 21 -0.73 15.24 5.15
CA ILE A 21 -2.15 15.31 5.56
C ILE A 21 -2.69 16.64 5.05
N VAL A 22 -3.87 16.61 4.41
CA VAL A 22 -4.54 17.77 3.84
C VAL A 22 -6.03 17.74 4.16
N THR A 23 -6.70 18.88 4.04
CA THR A 23 -8.17 18.94 4.13
C THR A 23 -8.81 18.13 3.00
N ARG A 24 -10.00 17.58 3.27
CA ARG A 24 -10.69 16.66 2.36
C ARG A 24 -10.91 17.23 0.96
N ASP A 25 -11.29 18.50 0.88
CA ASP A 25 -11.53 19.24 -0.37
C ASP A 25 -10.25 19.47 -1.18
N ARG A 26 -9.08 19.46 -0.53
CA ARG A 26 -7.77 19.69 -1.16
C ARG A 26 -7.07 18.41 -1.62
N LEU A 27 -7.53 17.22 -1.23
CA LEU A 27 -6.83 15.96 -1.50
C LEU A 27 -6.46 15.78 -2.98
N LEU A 28 -7.43 15.89 -3.88
CA LEU A 28 -7.19 15.71 -5.31
C LEU A 28 -6.41 16.87 -5.93
N HIS A 29 -6.60 18.10 -5.43
CA HIS A 29 -5.82 19.24 -5.88
C HIS A 29 -4.33 19.00 -5.59
N ARG A 30 -4.02 18.62 -4.36
CA ARG A 30 -2.66 18.37 -3.92
C ARG A 30 -2.01 17.20 -4.67
N ALA A 31 -2.75 16.11 -4.88
CA ALA A 31 -2.26 14.97 -5.65
C ALA A 31 -1.88 15.38 -7.10
N ARG A 32 -2.69 16.24 -7.73
CA ARG A 32 -2.41 16.75 -9.09
C ARG A 32 -1.20 17.67 -9.15
N GLU A 33 -0.94 18.48 -8.13
CA GLU A 33 0.29 19.28 -8.07
C GLU A 33 1.54 18.38 -8.00
N ILE A 34 1.51 17.32 -7.18
CA ILE A 34 2.60 16.35 -7.10
C ILE A 34 2.78 15.65 -8.45
N ALA A 35 1.69 15.16 -9.05
CA ALA A 35 1.73 14.51 -10.35
C ALA A 35 2.27 15.45 -11.44
N GLY A 36 1.88 16.73 -11.43
CA GLY A 36 2.38 17.74 -12.36
C GLY A 36 3.89 18.00 -12.23
N ARG A 37 4.47 17.85 -11.03
CA ARG A 37 5.93 17.90 -10.84
C ARG A 37 6.61 16.66 -11.44
N ILE A 38 6.05 15.47 -11.23
CA ILE A 38 6.58 14.22 -11.79
C ILE A 38 6.50 14.23 -13.32
N ALA A 39 5.40 14.73 -13.89
CA ALA A 39 5.17 14.78 -15.34
C ALA A 39 6.14 15.70 -16.09
N LYS A 40 6.82 16.62 -15.39
CA LYS A 40 7.85 17.49 -15.98
C LYS A 40 9.21 16.80 -16.11
N LEU A 41 9.39 15.62 -15.50
CA LEU A 41 10.63 14.85 -15.64
C LEU A 41 10.72 14.24 -17.05
N PRO A 42 11.94 14.04 -17.59
CA PRO A 42 12.11 13.26 -18.82
C PRO A 42 11.45 11.87 -18.69
N PRO A 43 10.82 11.34 -19.75
CA PRO A 43 10.02 10.11 -19.66
C PRO A 43 10.78 8.90 -19.08
N LEU A 44 12.05 8.74 -19.45
CA LEU A 44 12.90 7.66 -18.94
C LEU A 44 13.29 7.89 -17.47
N THR A 45 13.53 9.13 -17.05
CA THR A 45 13.82 9.45 -15.65
C THR A 45 12.65 9.04 -14.75
N ALA A 46 11.42 9.47 -15.07
CA ALA A 46 10.24 9.10 -14.28
C ALA A 46 10.04 7.58 -14.21
N SER A 47 10.16 6.90 -15.35
CA SER A 47 9.94 5.45 -15.44
C SER A 47 11.00 4.65 -14.69
N TYR A 48 12.29 4.99 -14.86
CA TYR A 48 13.38 4.24 -14.27
C TYR A 48 13.57 4.54 -12.78
N THR A 49 13.27 5.77 -12.33
CA THR A 49 13.20 6.06 -10.89
C THR A 49 12.16 5.15 -10.22
N ARG A 50 10.98 4.95 -10.81
CA ARG A 50 9.97 4.01 -10.25
C ARG A 50 10.49 2.58 -10.20
N VAL A 51 11.16 2.11 -11.25
CA VAL A 51 11.74 0.75 -11.27
C VAL A 51 12.77 0.58 -10.16
N ALA A 52 13.72 1.51 -10.04
CA ALA A 52 14.77 1.46 -9.02
C ALA A 52 14.18 1.47 -7.59
N LEU A 53 13.23 2.36 -7.32
CA LEU A 53 12.64 2.50 -5.98
C LEU A 53 11.75 1.31 -5.57
N THR A 54 11.08 0.67 -6.53
CA THR A 54 10.13 -0.42 -6.21
C THR A 54 10.75 -1.82 -6.25
N GLN A 55 12.00 -1.96 -6.70
CA GLN A 55 12.65 -3.25 -6.93
C GLN A 55 12.72 -4.13 -5.67
N LYS A 56 13.12 -3.56 -4.52
CA LYS A 56 13.20 -4.29 -3.24
C LYS A 56 11.81 -4.74 -2.77
N LEU A 57 10.82 -3.86 -2.85
CA LEU A 57 9.45 -4.16 -2.43
C LEU A 57 8.86 -5.29 -3.27
N ARG A 58 9.02 -5.26 -4.59
CA ARG A 58 8.55 -6.33 -5.49
C ARG A 58 9.08 -7.69 -5.08
N ARG A 59 10.38 -7.81 -4.81
CA ARG A 59 11.00 -9.06 -4.35
C ARG A 59 10.45 -9.56 -3.01
N LEU A 60 10.18 -8.65 -2.06
CA LEU A 60 9.63 -9.01 -0.76
C LEU A 60 8.20 -9.56 -0.88
N VAL A 61 7.38 -8.92 -1.72
CA VAL A 61 6.01 -9.36 -1.99
C VAL A 61 6.02 -10.71 -2.70
N GLU A 62 6.80 -10.85 -3.77
CA GLU A 62 6.90 -12.10 -4.56
C GLU A 62 7.27 -13.31 -3.70
N LYS A 63 8.23 -13.14 -2.77
CA LYS A 63 8.67 -14.22 -1.88
C LYS A 63 7.61 -14.68 -0.87
N SER A 64 6.67 -13.80 -0.48
CA SER A 64 5.78 -14.05 0.66
C SER A 64 4.32 -14.23 0.28
N VAL A 65 3.87 -13.64 -0.84
CA VAL A 65 2.45 -13.54 -1.20
C VAL A 65 1.80 -14.91 -1.43
N GLY A 66 2.46 -15.82 -2.15
CA GLY A 66 1.89 -17.14 -2.45
C GLY A 66 1.66 -17.97 -1.19
N TYR A 67 2.61 -17.95 -0.26
CA TYR A 67 2.50 -18.65 1.01
C TYR A 67 1.40 -18.04 1.89
N GLY A 68 1.36 -16.70 2.00
CA GLY A 68 0.34 -16.00 2.76
C GLY A 68 -1.08 -16.30 2.28
N LEU A 69 -1.30 -16.25 0.96
CA LEU A 69 -2.60 -16.55 0.36
C LEU A 69 -3.04 -18.01 0.55
N ALA A 70 -2.09 -18.96 0.52
CA ALA A 70 -2.40 -20.36 0.79
C ALA A 70 -2.88 -20.57 2.24
N LEU A 71 -2.20 -19.95 3.22
CA LEU A 71 -2.61 -20.00 4.63
C LEU A 71 -3.97 -19.33 4.86
N GLU A 72 -4.21 -18.18 4.22
CA GLU A 72 -5.50 -17.49 4.26
C GLU A 72 -6.62 -18.38 3.72
N GLY A 73 -6.42 -19.00 2.56
CA GLY A 73 -7.41 -19.91 1.96
C GLY A 73 -7.70 -21.14 2.83
N MET A 74 -6.68 -21.77 3.41
CA MET A 74 -6.86 -22.93 4.29
C MET A 74 -7.64 -22.57 5.55
N SER A 75 -7.31 -21.45 6.20
CA SER A 75 -8.02 -20.99 7.40
C SER A 75 -9.45 -20.56 7.09
N ALA A 76 -9.70 -19.87 5.99
CA ALA A 76 -11.05 -19.51 5.55
C ALA A 76 -11.92 -20.74 5.26
N ALA A 77 -11.36 -21.75 4.59
CA ALA A 77 -12.06 -23.00 4.32
C ALA A 77 -12.41 -23.76 5.62
N ASP A 78 -11.54 -23.68 6.62
CA ASP A 78 -11.78 -24.30 7.92
C ASP A 78 -12.90 -23.61 8.71
N VAL A 79 -12.91 -22.27 8.71
CA VAL A 79 -14.01 -21.48 9.28
C VAL A 79 -15.33 -21.81 8.59
N ALA A 80 -15.35 -21.89 7.26
CA ALA A 80 -16.55 -22.21 6.48
C ALA A 80 -17.10 -23.61 6.77
N ARG A 81 -16.25 -24.59 7.07
CA ARG A 81 -16.67 -25.94 7.48
C ARG A 81 -17.19 -25.99 8.91
N SER A 82 -16.65 -25.14 9.78
CA SER A 82 -16.90 -25.17 11.23
C SER A 82 -18.08 -24.30 11.66
N GLN A 83 -18.57 -23.40 10.80
CA GLN A 83 -19.77 -22.61 11.07
C GLN A 83 -21.04 -23.44 10.81
N PRO A 84 -21.94 -23.59 11.79
CA PRO A 84 -23.25 -24.19 11.56
C PRO A 84 -24.07 -23.32 10.60
N ARG A 85 -24.81 -23.96 9.70
CA ARG A 85 -25.71 -23.30 8.74
C ARG A 85 -26.82 -22.52 9.43
#